data_AF-A0A2K2HCZ2-F1
#
_entry.id   AF-A0A2K2HCZ2-F1
#
_cell.length_a   1.000
_cell.length_b   1.000
_cell.length_c   1.000
_cell.angle_alpha   90.00
_cell.angle_beta   90.00
_cell.angle_gamma   90.00
#
_symmetry.space_group_name_H-M   'P 1'
#
loop_
_entity.id
_entity.type
_entity.pdbx_description
1 polymer ?
#
loop_
_entity_poly.entity_id
_entity_poly.type
_entity_poly.pdbx_seq_one_letter_code
_entity_poly.pdbx_strand_id
1 'polypeptide(L)'
;MNTADEIAALLTTCNARYLSMARFMETLLEEITGNRPLVIREKLKELEAFQAEAARLDTRMKQRVEESGISVLPQGLIAQRRELLNRIGECNRLLVDKLEGKMSVMADELERNRRGRSALGKYKSAGRKGTTFHYTT
;
A
#
# COMPACT_ATOMS: atom_id res chain seq x y z
N MET A 1 12.82 4.70 -38.27
CA MET A 1 12.09 3.75 -37.40
C MET A 1 10.62 3.91 -37.76
N ASN A 2 9.85 2.84 -37.96
CA ASN A 2 8.44 2.95 -38.33
C ASN A 2 7.65 3.42 -37.09
N THR A 3 6.63 4.27 -37.25
CA THR A 3 5.76 4.73 -36.15
C THR A 3 5.15 3.58 -35.35
N ALA A 4 4.86 2.45 -36.02
CA ALA A 4 4.41 1.23 -35.36
C ALA A 4 5.47 0.63 -34.40
N ASP A 5 6.74 0.67 -34.78
CA ASP A 5 7.85 0.17 -33.94
C ASP A 5 8.06 1.07 -32.73
N GLU A 6 7.91 2.39 -32.89
CA GLU A 6 8.00 3.36 -31.81
C GLU A 6 6.90 3.16 -30.76
N ILE A 7 5.66 2.92 -31.21
CA ILE A 7 4.53 2.62 -30.35
C ILE A 7 4.71 1.28 -29.63
N ALA A 8 5.22 0.26 -30.34
CA ALA A 8 5.52 -1.04 -29.74
C ALA A 8 6.62 -0.93 -28.66
N ALA A 9 7.68 -0.13 -28.91
CA ALA A 9 8.73 0.14 -27.94
C ALA A 9 8.22 0.91 -26.71
N LEU A 10 7.33 1.89 -26.93
CA LEU A 10 6.70 2.64 -25.85
C LEU A 10 5.79 1.74 -25.00
N LEU A 11 4.98 0.89 -25.62
CA LEU A 11 4.13 -0.07 -24.93
C LEU A 11 4.95 -1.09 -24.14
N THR A 12 6.06 -1.57 -24.70
CA THR A 12 7.00 -2.46 -24.00
C THR A 12 7.56 -1.78 -22.75
N THR A 13 7.93 -0.49 -22.86
CA THR A 13 8.42 0.30 -21.72
C THR A 13 7.35 0.47 -20.65
N CYS A 14 6.10 0.74 -21.04
CA CYS A 14 4.97 0.81 -20.11
C CYS A 14 4.78 -0.52 -19.37
N ASN A 15 4.75 -1.64 -20.11
CA ASN A 15 4.60 -2.98 -19.54
C ASN A 15 5.74 -3.32 -18.58
N ALA A 16 6.98 -2.92 -18.88
CA ALA A 16 8.10 -3.11 -17.97
C ALA A 16 7.90 -2.36 -16.64
N ARG A 17 7.31 -1.16 -16.65
CA ARG A 17 6.99 -0.43 -15.41
C ARG A 17 5.87 -1.09 -14.61
N TYR A 18 4.82 -1.57 -15.27
CA TYR A 18 3.79 -2.36 -14.61
C TYR A 18 4.34 -3.65 -13.99
N LEU A 19 5.26 -4.34 -14.67
CA LEU A 19 5.92 -5.52 -14.12
C LEU A 19 6.73 -5.18 -12.86
N SER A 20 7.50 -4.10 -12.88
CA SER A 20 8.24 -3.64 -11.69
C SER A 20 7.29 -3.28 -10.54
N MET A 21 6.18 -2.60 -10.83
CA MET A 21 5.18 -2.27 -9.82
C MET A 21 4.50 -3.53 -9.26
N ALA A 22 4.13 -4.49 -10.10
CA ALA A 22 3.54 -5.76 -9.67
C ALA A 22 4.48 -6.52 -8.73
N ARG A 23 5.76 -6.68 -9.12
CA ARG A 23 6.78 -7.31 -8.27
C ARG A 23 6.98 -6.59 -6.94
N PHE A 24 7.01 -5.26 -6.98
CA PHE A 24 7.11 -4.45 -5.76
C PHE A 24 5.92 -4.69 -4.83
N MET A 25 4.70 -4.74 -5.37
CA MET A 25 3.49 -5.00 -4.59
C MET A 25 3.46 -6.43 -4.02
N GLU A 26 3.95 -7.42 -4.77
CA GLU A 26 4.11 -8.81 -4.31
C GLU A 26 5.07 -8.87 -3.12
N THR A 27 6.25 -8.26 -3.21
CA THR A 27 7.20 -8.15 -2.09
C THR A 27 6.59 -7.41 -0.90
N LEU A 28 5.91 -6.28 -1.15
CA LEU A 28 5.25 -5.55 -0.07
C LEU A 28 4.21 -6.41 0.64
N LEU A 29 3.44 -7.21 -0.10
CA LEU A 29 2.40 -8.09 0.44
C LEU A 29 2.98 -9.18 1.36
N GLU A 30 4.15 -9.72 1.01
CA GLU A 30 4.87 -10.71 1.81
C GLU A 30 5.41 -10.09 3.11
N GLU A 31 5.97 -8.88 3.03
CA GLU A 31 6.67 -8.25 4.14
C GLU A 31 5.76 -7.45 5.09
N ILE A 32 4.54 -7.09 4.67
CA ILE A 32 3.66 -6.17 5.41
C ILE A 32 3.32 -6.66 6.81
N THR A 33 3.28 -7.97 7.03
CA THR A 33 2.98 -8.58 8.32
C THR A 33 4.11 -8.38 9.34
N GLY A 34 5.37 -8.50 8.90
CA GLY A 34 6.56 -8.34 9.75
C GLY A 34 7.09 -6.90 9.85
N ASN A 35 6.75 -6.04 8.90
CA ASN A 35 7.29 -4.68 8.86
C ASN A 35 6.67 -3.74 9.91
N ARG A 36 7.50 -2.81 10.41
CA ARG A 36 7.07 -1.72 11.29
C ARG A 36 6.21 -0.71 10.50
N PRO A 37 5.25 -0.01 11.14
CA PRO A 37 4.38 0.96 10.45
C PRO A 37 5.12 2.03 9.64
N LEU A 38 6.27 2.50 10.13
CA LEU A 38 7.12 3.48 9.42
C LEU A 38 7.64 2.93 8.08
N VAL A 39 8.12 1.68 8.08
CA VAL A 39 8.63 1.01 6.87
C VAL A 39 7.49 0.80 5.87
N ILE A 40 6.31 0.39 6.34
CA ILE A 40 5.12 0.25 5.50
C ILE A 40 4.77 1.60 4.84
N ARG A 41 4.82 2.70 5.60
CA ARG A 41 4.56 4.05 5.07
C ARG A 41 5.56 4.46 3.99
N GLU A 42 6.84 4.16 4.17
CA GLU A 42 7.87 4.44 3.14
C GLU A 42 7.63 3.61 1.88
N LYS A 43 7.29 2.32 2.03
CA LYS A 43 6.96 1.46 0.89
C LYS A 43 5.70 1.89 0.15
N LEU A 44 4.69 2.41 0.84
CA LEU A 44 3.51 2.98 0.19
C LEU A 44 3.84 4.24 -0.61
N LYS A 45 4.76 5.09 -0.14
CA LYS A 45 5.26 6.22 -0.93
C LYS A 45 6.05 5.79 -2.16
N GLU A 46 6.86 4.73 -2.04
CA GLU A 46 7.52 4.13 -3.21
C GLU A 46 6.48 3.62 -4.22
N LEU A 47 5.40 2.98 -3.76
CA LEU A 47 4.29 2.53 -4.61
C LEU A 47 3.60 3.70 -5.32
N GLU A 48 3.32 4.80 -4.63
CA GLU A 48 2.76 6.02 -5.23
C GLU A 48 3.66 6.55 -6.36
N ALA A 49 4.98 6.50 -6.18
CA ALA A 49 5.93 6.90 -7.23
C ALA A 49 5.87 5.97 -8.46
N PHE A 50 5.74 4.65 -8.26
CA PHE A 50 5.52 3.71 -9.37
C PHE A 50 4.22 3.99 -10.12
N GLN A 51 3.13 4.27 -9.40
CA GLN A 51 1.83 4.57 -9.99
C GLN A 51 1.85 5.88 -10.79
N ALA A 52 2.47 6.93 -10.25
CA ALA A 52 2.61 8.22 -10.93
C ALA A 52 3.42 8.07 -12.23
N GLU A 53 4.51 7.31 -12.21
CA GLU A 53 5.31 7.07 -13.40
C GLU A 53 4.57 6.24 -14.45
N ALA A 54 3.82 5.21 -14.03
CA ALA A 54 2.97 4.42 -14.93
C ALA A 54 1.90 5.30 -15.60
N ALA A 55 1.20 6.14 -14.83
CA ALA A 55 0.19 7.07 -15.35
C ALA A 55 0.77 8.10 -16.34
N ARG A 56 2.00 8.58 -16.08
CA ARG A 56 2.72 9.48 -17.00
C ARG A 56 3.04 8.80 -18.33
N LEU A 57 3.54 7.58 -18.28
CA LEU A 57 3.85 6.80 -19.49
C LEU A 57 2.60 6.45 -20.28
N ASP A 58 1.50 6.16 -19.60
CA ASP A 58 0.21 5.89 -20.23
C ASP A 58 -0.37 7.08 -20.96
N THR A 59 -0.29 8.24 -20.33
CA THR A 59 -0.72 9.51 -20.96
C THR A 59 0.09 9.76 -22.22
N ARG A 60 1.42 9.58 -22.15
CA ARG A 60 2.30 9.70 -23.32
C ARG A 60 1.99 8.67 -24.40
N MET A 61 1.72 7.41 -24.02
CA MET A 61 1.35 6.35 -24.96
C MET A 61 0.05 6.67 -25.68
N LYS A 62 -0.97 7.10 -24.94
CA LYS A 62 -2.26 7.48 -25.50
C LYS A 62 -2.13 8.62 -26.52
N GLN A 63 -1.39 9.67 -26.17
CA GLN A 63 -1.11 10.78 -27.09
C GLN A 63 -0.42 10.31 -28.39
N ARG A 64 0.58 9.42 -28.29
CA ARG A 64 1.27 8.90 -29.48
C ARG A 64 0.39 8.03 -30.37
N VAL A 65 -0.49 7.23 -29.78
CA VAL A 65 -1.47 6.45 -30.53
C VAL A 65 -2.45 7.37 -31.26
N GLU A 66 -2.93 8.42 -30.60
CA GLU A 66 -3.82 9.43 -31.21
C GLU A 66 -3.12 10.19 -32.35
N GLU A 67 -1.88 10.65 -32.15
CA GLU A 67 -1.10 11.39 -33.16
C GLU A 67 -0.74 10.54 -34.39
N SER A 68 -0.48 9.26 -34.21
CA SER A 68 -0.04 8.36 -35.28
C SER A 68 -1.17 7.82 -36.15
N GLY A 69 -2.42 7.92 -35.69
CA GLY A 69 -3.58 7.32 -36.36
C GLY A 69 -3.55 5.79 -36.42
N ILE A 70 -2.65 5.14 -35.66
CA ILE A 70 -2.55 3.67 -35.63
C ILE A 70 -3.74 3.13 -34.82
N SER A 71 -4.60 2.37 -35.48
CA SER A 71 -5.78 1.75 -34.87
C SER A 71 -5.50 0.38 -34.25
N VAL A 72 -4.44 -0.30 -34.70
CA VAL A 72 -4.11 -1.66 -34.26
C VAL A 72 -2.80 -1.66 -33.47
N LEU A 73 -2.92 -1.91 -32.17
CA LEU A 73 -1.77 -2.11 -31.29
C LEU A 73 -1.32 -3.59 -31.30
N PRO A 74 -0.04 -3.86 -31.00
CA PRO A 74 0.47 -5.23 -30.91
C PRO A 74 -0.29 -6.04 -29.84
N GLN A 75 -1.10 -7.01 -30.28
CA GLN A 75 -2.04 -7.73 -29.40
C GLN A 75 -1.33 -8.48 -28.26
N GLY A 76 -0.15 -9.04 -28.51
CA GLY A 76 0.65 -9.71 -27.46
C GLY A 76 1.05 -8.77 -26.32
N LEU A 77 1.43 -7.52 -26.63
CA LEU A 77 1.77 -6.52 -25.62
C LEU A 77 0.53 -6.02 -24.86
N ILE A 78 -0.63 -5.95 -25.52
CA ILE A 78 -1.91 -5.62 -24.86
C ILE A 78 -2.34 -6.75 -23.92
N ALA A 79 -2.19 -8.01 -24.33
CA ALA A 79 -2.47 -9.16 -23.48
C ALA A 79 -1.57 -9.18 -22.24
N GLN A 80 -0.26 -8.99 -22.41
CA GLN A 80 0.70 -8.86 -21.31
C GLN A 80 0.29 -7.73 -20.35
N ARG A 81 -0.10 -6.58 -20.88
CA ARG A 81 -0.53 -5.45 -20.06
C ARG A 81 -1.76 -5.78 -19.22
N ARG A 82 -2.75 -6.45 -19.81
CA ARG A 82 -3.97 -6.87 -19.10
C ARG A 82 -3.64 -7.83 -17.96
N GLU A 83 -2.74 -8.79 -18.19
CA GLU A 83 -2.27 -9.70 -17.16
C GLU A 83 -1.60 -8.94 -15.99
N LEU A 84 -0.72 -7.99 -16.31
CA LEU A 84 -0.05 -7.18 -15.28
C LEU A 84 -1.04 -6.34 -14.48
N LEU A 85 -2.02 -5.71 -15.13
CA LEU A 85 -3.06 -4.93 -14.46
C LEU A 85 -3.94 -5.81 -13.55
N ASN A 86 -4.26 -7.03 -13.98
CA ASN A 86 -4.98 -7.99 -13.13
C ASN A 86 -4.16 -8.36 -11.90
N ARG A 87 -2.87 -8.68 -12.06
CA ARG A 87 -1.96 -8.98 -10.94
C ARG A 87 -1.85 -7.82 -9.95
N ILE A 88 -1.71 -6.59 -10.46
CA ILE A 88 -1.70 -5.38 -9.64
C ILE A 88 -3.03 -5.23 -8.88
N GLY A 89 -4.16 -5.44 -9.55
CA GLY A 89 -5.48 -5.38 -8.93
C GLY A 89 -5.66 -6.39 -7.80
N GLU A 90 -5.20 -7.63 -8.01
CA GLU A 90 -5.20 -8.68 -6.99
C GLU A 90 -4.32 -8.31 -5.80
N CYS A 91 -3.07 -7.87 -6.05
CA CYS A 91 -2.16 -7.44 -5.00
C CYS A 91 -2.75 -6.26 -4.21
N ASN A 92 -3.37 -5.30 -4.89
CA ASN A 92 -3.98 -4.14 -4.24
C ASN A 92 -5.11 -4.55 -3.29
N ARG A 93 -6.00 -5.44 -3.74
CA ARG A 93 -7.08 -5.97 -2.89
C ARG A 93 -6.51 -6.65 -1.64
N LEU A 94 -5.51 -7.51 -1.80
CA LEU A 94 -4.90 -8.24 -0.68
C LEU A 94 -4.13 -7.30 0.27
N LEU A 95 -3.49 -6.25 -0.25
CA LEU A 95 -2.80 -5.24 0.56
C LEU A 95 -3.80 -4.45 1.42
N VAL A 96 -4.91 -4.02 0.83
CA VAL A 96 -5.99 -3.32 1.55
C VAL A 96 -6.53 -4.19 2.68
N ASP A 97 -6.91 -5.44 2.39
CA ASP A 97 -7.43 -6.38 3.38
C ASP A 97 -6.45 -6.57 4.56
N LYS A 98 -5.16 -6.72 4.28
CA LYS A 98 -4.13 -6.87 5.33
C LYS A 98 -3.92 -5.59 6.15
N LEU A 99 -3.96 -4.42 5.51
CA LEU A 99 -3.83 -3.13 6.18
C LEU A 99 -5.02 -2.86 7.11
N GLU A 100 -6.24 -3.12 6.65
CA GLU A 100 -7.47 -3.02 7.45
C GLU A 100 -7.42 -3.95 8.66
N GLY A 101 -7.02 -5.21 8.46
CA GLY A 101 -6.83 -6.16 9.56
C GLY A 101 -5.83 -5.66 10.62
N LYS A 102 -4.68 -5.10 10.18
CA LYS A 102 -3.70 -4.50 11.10
C LYS A 102 -4.25 -3.29 11.86
N MET A 103 -5.00 -2.42 11.18
CA MET A 103 -5.63 -1.26 11.82
C MET A 103 -6.65 -1.68 12.88
N SER A 104 -7.47 -2.68 12.59
CA SER A 104 -8.43 -3.24 13.55
C SER A 104 -7.73 -3.78 14.80
N VAL A 105 -6.70 -4.60 14.64
CA VAL A 105 -5.92 -5.14 15.78
C VAL A 105 -5.26 -4.02 16.58
N MET A 106 -4.67 -3.02 15.91
CA MET A 106 -4.05 -1.88 16.60
C MET A 106 -5.08 -1.05 17.38
N ALA A 107 -6.27 -0.83 16.83
CA ALA A 107 -7.34 -0.11 17.51
C ALA A 107 -7.79 -0.84 18.79
N ASP A 108 -7.98 -2.16 18.71
CA ASP A 108 -8.35 -3.00 19.85
C ASP A 108 -7.27 -2.97 20.95
N GLU A 109 -6.00 -3.07 20.57
CA GLU A 109 -4.88 -3.01 21.52
C GLU A 109 -4.73 -1.63 22.17
N LEU A 110 -4.95 -0.54 21.42
CA LEU A 110 -4.98 0.82 21.99
C LEU A 110 -6.15 1.00 22.96
N GLU A 111 -7.34 0.49 22.64
CA GLU A 111 -8.52 0.50 23.52
C GLU A 111 -8.25 -0.28 24.83
N ARG A 112 -7.67 -1.48 24.72
CA ARG A 112 -7.26 -2.30 25.88
C ARG A 112 -6.23 -1.56 26.73
N ASN A 113 -5.22 -0.97 26.10
CA ASN A 113 -4.18 -0.21 26.79
C ASN A 113 -4.75 1.03 27.51
N ARG A 114 -5.68 1.75 26.87
CA ARG A 114 -6.39 2.88 27.48
C ARG A 114 -7.18 2.43 28.71
N ARG A 115 -7.96 1.35 28.59
CA ARG A 115 -8.71 0.76 29.72
C ARG A 115 -7.79 0.31 30.86
N GLY A 116 -6.68 -0.34 30.54
CA GLY A 116 -5.66 -0.75 31.50
C GLY A 116 -5.05 0.44 32.25
N ARG A 117 -4.69 1.52 31.53
CA ARG A 117 -4.23 2.78 32.15
C ARG A 117 -5.30 3.41 33.05
N SER A 118 -6.56 3.42 32.64
CA SER A 118 -7.66 3.91 33.47
C SER A 118 -7.84 3.06 34.74
N ALA A 119 -7.72 1.74 34.65
CA ALA A 119 -7.78 0.85 35.82
C ALA A 119 -6.62 1.11 36.79
N LEU A 120 -5.38 1.21 36.28
CA LEU A 120 -4.20 1.56 37.08
C LEU A 120 -4.28 2.97 37.70
N GLY A 121 -4.86 3.93 36.98
CA GLY A 121 -5.14 5.27 37.49
C GLY A 121 -6.08 5.25 38.68
N LYS A 122 -7.12 4.40 38.64
CA LYS A 122 -8.06 4.20 39.76
C LYS A 122 -7.38 3.63 41.02
N TYR A 123 -6.42 2.72 40.86
CA TYR A 123 -5.62 2.21 41.99
C TYR A 123 -4.75 3.29 42.64
N LYS A 124 -4.14 4.19 41.84
CA LYS A 124 -3.35 5.31 42.39
C LYS A 124 -4.19 6.35 43.13
N SER A 125 -5.44 6.57 42.74
CA SER A 125 -6.38 7.46 43.44
C SER A 125 -7.03 6.83 44.68
N ALA A 126 -7.14 5.50 44.75
CA ALA A 126 -7.67 4.81 45.93
C ALA A 126 -6.68 4.71 47.10
N GLY A 127 -5.37 4.75 46.82
CA GLY A 127 -4.30 4.77 47.85
C GLY A 127 -4.10 6.13 48.54
N ARG A 128 -4.91 7.15 48.21
CA ARG A 128 -4.81 8.51 48.77
C ARG A 128 -6.11 8.93 49.47
N LYS A 129 -6.74 8.01 50.21
CA LYS A 129 -7.67 8.34 51.30
C LYS A 129 -7.11 7.71 52.57
N GLY A 130 -6.82 8.58 53.55
CA GLY A 130 -5.94 8.30 54.66
C GLY A 130 -6.44 7.22 55.60
N THR A 131 -5.53 6.34 55.98
CA THR A 131 -5.56 5.65 57.28
C THR A 131 -4.68 6.44 58.24
N THR A 132 -5.27 7.43 58.91
CA THR A 132 -4.70 7.96 60.15
C THR A 132 -4.83 6.85 61.19
N PHE A 133 -3.75 6.12 61.45
CA PHE A 133 -3.68 5.22 62.59
C PHE A 133 -3.65 6.06 63.86
N HIS A 134 -4.79 6.14 64.54
CA HIS A 134 -4.84 6.60 65.92
C HIS A 134 -4.34 5.47 66.81
N TYR A 135 -3.07 5.54 67.22
CA TYR A 135 -2.59 4.77 68.36
C TYR A 135 -3.29 5.31 69.61
N THR A 136 -4.13 4.49 70.21
CA THR A 136 -4.66 4.75 71.55
C THR A 136 -3.88 3.89 72.55
N THR A 137 -3.23 4.63 73.47
CA THR A 137 -2.58 4.24 74.75
C THR A 137 -1.48 3.19 74.71
#